data_AF-A0A5K0YDB7-F1
#
_entry.id   AF-A0A5K0YDB7-F1
#
_cell.length_a   1.000
_cell.length_b   1.000
_cell.length_c   1.000
_cell.angle_alpha   90.00
_cell.angle_beta   90.00
_cell.angle_gamma   90.00
#
_symmetry.space_group_name_H-M   'P 1'
#
loop_
_entity.id
_entity.type
_entity.pdbx_description
1 polymer ?
#
loop_
_entity_poly.entity_id
_entity_poly.type
_entity_poly.pdbx_seq_one_letter_code
_entity_poly.pdbx_strand_id
1 'polypeptide(L)'
;CGAMTHTTKSCMERPRKVGAKWTNKHIAPDEKIEAFELDYDGKRDRWNGYDASTYARVIERYEARDEARRKYLKEQQIKKLEEKNNKEKEDNSDSSDDDDDDDEDDDEDELKVDEAKVDESKQMDFAKVEKRVRTTGGGSTGTV
;
A
#
# COMPACT_ATOMS: atom_id res chain seq x y z
N CYS A 1 23.74 18.03 -28.02
CA CYS A 1 24.45 17.08 -27.13
C CYS A 1 25.46 16.18 -27.87
N GLY A 2 25.35 15.99 -29.19
CA GLY A 2 26.23 15.09 -29.94
C GLY A 2 25.61 13.71 -30.21
N ALA A 3 24.43 13.43 -29.65
CA ALA A 3 23.61 12.27 -30.01
C ALA A 3 23.05 12.42 -31.43
N MET A 4 22.82 11.28 -32.07
CA MET A 4 22.30 11.14 -33.44
C MET A 4 20.78 10.94 -33.47
N THR A 5 20.16 10.70 -32.32
CA THR A 5 18.72 10.36 -32.20
C THR A 5 17.79 11.54 -32.38
N HIS A 6 18.28 12.77 -32.22
CA HIS A 6 17.46 13.96 -32.29
C HIS A 6 18.18 15.16 -32.91
N THR A 7 17.40 16.16 -33.33
CA THR A 7 17.93 17.40 -33.92
C THR A 7 18.36 18.42 -32.85
N THR A 8 19.12 19.44 -33.23
CA THR A 8 19.56 20.48 -32.29
C THR A 8 18.43 21.24 -31.61
N LYS A 9 17.26 21.36 -32.24
CA LYS A 9 16.10 22.07 -31.70
C LYS A 9 15.34 21.25 -30.65
N SER A 10 15.33 19.93 -30.81
CA SER A 10 14.67 18.97 -29.91
C SER A 10 15.63 18.40 -28.86
N CYS A 11 16.81 19.02 -28.70
CA CYS A 11 17.83 18.56 -27.77
C CYS A 11 17.41 18.87 -26.33
N MET A 12 17.38 17.85 -25.47
CA MET A 12 17.07 17.99 -24.04
C MET A 12 18.22 18.62 -23.24
N GLU A 13 19.43 18.60 -23.80
CA GLU A 13 20.60 19.22 -23.18
C GLU A 13 20.60 20.73 -23.32
N ARG A 14 21.19 21.40 -22.32
CA ARG A 14 21.27 22.86 -22.31
C ARG A 14 21.99 23.39 -23.57
N PRO A 15 21.42 24.36 -24.31
CA PRO A 15 22.06 24.94 -25.49
C PRO A 15 23.45 25.48 -25.15
N ARG A 16 24.46 25.07 -25.92
CA ARG A 16 25.87 25.46 -25.70
C ARG A 16 26.25 26.60 -26.62
N LYS A 17 27.11 27.52 -26.16
CA LYS A 17 27.68 28.59 -26.99
C LYS A 17 28.52 28.03 -28.15
N VAL A 18 29.31 26.99 -27.89
CA VAL A 18 30.02 26.22 -28.91
C VAL A 18 29.47 24.80 -28.91
N GLY A 19 28.98 24.35 -30.06
CA GLY A 19 28.34 23.05 -30.20
C GLY A 19 29.32 21.87 -30.06
N ALA A 20 28.78 20.70 -29.70
CA ALA A 20 29.55 19.45 -29.64
C ALA A 20 30.24 19.11 -30.97
N LYS A 21 29.64 19.51 -32.12
CA LYS A 21 30.21 19.36 -33.46
C LYS A 21 31.63 19.93 -33.61
N TRP A 22 31.92 21.03 -32.92
CA TRP A 22 33.21 21.75 -33.06
C TRP A 22 34.18 21.43 -31.93
N THR A 23 33.68 20.95 -30.80
CA THR A 23 34.48 20.77 -29.58
C THR A 23 34.79 19.31 -29.28
N ASN A 24 34.05 18.35 -29.85
CA ASN A 24 34.16 16.91 -29.60
C ASN A 24 34.20 16.53 -28.11
N LYS A 25 33.66 17.40 -27.24
CA LYS A 25 33.64 17.24 -25.78
C LYS A 25 32.21 17.06 -25.31
N HIS A 26 32.03 16.19 -24.31
CA HIS A 26 30.72 15.85 -23.73
C HIS A 26 29.69 15.43 -24.78
N ILE A 27 29.96 14.31 -25.44
CA ILE A 27 29.06 13.64 -26.37
C ILE A 27 28.07 12.80 -25.53
N ALA A 28 26.78 13.10 -25.65
CA ALA A 28 25.76 12.30 -24.99
C ALA A 28 25.57 10.96 -25.71
N PRO A 29 25.21 9.88 -24.98
CA PRO A 29 24.81 8.63 -25.60
C PRO A 29 23.51 8.81 -26.41
N ASP A 30 23.30 7.91 -27.37
CA ASP A 30 22.08 7.86 -28.16
C ASP A 30 20.91 7.32 -27.32
N GLU A 31 19.74 7.92 -27.48
CA GLU A 31 18.50 7.54 -26.79
C GLU A 31 17.88 6.28 -27.43
N LYS A 32 17.25 5.43 -26.62
CA LYS A 32 16.50 4.28 -27.14
C LYS A 32 15.11 4.75 -27.59
N ILE A 33 14.86 4.66 -28.90
CA ILE A 33 13.54 4.99 -29.48
C ILE A 33 12.70 3.71 -29.46
N GLU A 34 11.72 3.64 -28.57
CA GLU A 34 10.77 2.54 -28.50
C GLU A 34 9.40 3.01 -29.01
N ALA A 35 8.79 2.20 -29.89
CA ALA A 35 7.43 2.43 -30.36
C ALA A 35 6.51 1.38 -29.74
N PHE A 36 5.50 1.82 -29.02
CA PHE A 36 4.49 0.96 -28.40
C PHE A 36 3.12 1.30 -28.96
N GLU A 37 2.42 0.30 -29.49
CA GLU A 37 1.01 0.42 -29.86
C GLU A 37 0.17 -0.05 -28.66
N LEU A 38 -0.39 0.93 -27.95
CA LEU A 38 -1.25 0.70 -26.80
C LEU A 38 -2.68 1.15 -27.10
N ASP A 39 -3.64 0.46 -26.48
CA ASP A 39 -5.06 0.81 -26.50
C ASP A 39 -5.34 2.14 -25.77
N TYR A 40 -6.59 2.63 -25.82
CA TYR A 40 -6.97 3.89 -25.18
C TYR A 40 -6.65 3.91 -23.67
N ASP A 41 -6.97 2.82 -22.98
CA ASP A 41 -6.71 2.68 -21.55
C ASP A 41 -5.22 2.49 -21.28
N GLY A 42 -4.55 1.64 -22.08
CA GLY A 42 -3.11 1.44 -22.00
C GLY A 42 -2.30 2.72 -22.19
N LYS A 43 -2.73 3.67 -23.04
CA LYS A 43 -2.06 4.99 -23.17
C LYS A 43 -2.25 5.91 -21.96
N ARG A 44 -3.29 5.68 -21.16
CA ARG A 44 -3.69 6.52 -20.02
C ARG A 44 -3.46 5.85 -18.68
N ASP A 45 -3.01 4.61 -18.68
CA ASP A 45 -2.70 3.90 -17.45
C ASP A 45 -1.65 4.67 -16.66
N ARG A 46 -2.07 5.10 -15.48
CA ARG A 46 -1.26 5.89 -14.55
C ARG A 46 -0.09 5.09 -13.99
N TRP A 47 -0.14 3.76 -14.09
CA TRP A 47 0.89 2.85 -13.64
C TRP A 47 1.84 2.41 -14.75
N ASN A 48 1.76 3.01 -15.94
CA ASN A 48 2.75 2.76 -16.99
C ASN A 48 4.16 3.11 -16.53
N GLY A 49 5.08 2.15 -16.66
CA GLY A 49 6.46 2.28 -16.22
C GLY A 49 6.67 2.16 -14.71
N TYR A 50 5.65 1.70 -13.96
CA TYR A 50 5.82 1.41 -12.54
C TYR A 50 6.76 0.22 -12.31
N ASP A 51 7.83 0.44 -11.57
CA ASP A 51 8.73 -0.62 -11.11
C ASP A 51 8.22 -1.18 -9.79
N ALA A 52 7.86 -2.47 -9.78
CA ALA A 52 7.38 -3.18 -8.60
C ALA A 52 8.37 -3.14 -7.43
N SER A 53 9.67 -3.01 -7.69
CA SER A 53 10.70 -2.87 -6.64
C SER A 53 10.52 -1.61 -5.80
N THR A 54 9.95 -0.55 -6.39
CA THR A 54 9.73 0.73 -5.69
C THR A 54 8.69 0.64 -4.58
N TYR A 55 7.80 -0.37 -4.63
CA TYR A 55 6.83 -0.63 -3.58
C TYR A 55 7.49 -0.99 -2.24
N ALA A 56 8.72 -1.53 -2.27
CA ALA A 56 9.47 -1.84 -1.05
C ALA A 56 9.65 -0.62 -0.13
N ARG A 57 9.77 0.59 -0.69
CA ARG A 57 9.86 1.84 0.10
C ARG A 57 8.58 2.16 0.85
N VAL A 58 7.44 1.74 0.32
CA VAL A 58 6.14 1.89 0.98
C VAL A 58 6.09 0.93 2.15
N ILE A 59 6.44 -0.34 1.94
CA ILE A 59 6.52 -1.37 2.99
C ILE A 59 7.42 -0.90 4.13
N GLU A 60 8.64 -0.48 3.83
CA GLU A 60 9.62 0.02 4.82
C GLU A 60 9.04 1.17 5.67
N ARG A 61 8.32 2.11 5.05
CA ARG A 61 7.67 3.21 5.77
C ARG A 61 6.62 2.71 6.76
N TYR A 62 5.82 1.72 6.38
CA TYR A 62 4.80 1.14 7.25
C TYR A 62 5.44 0.32 8.37
N GLU A 63 6.43 -0.51 8.06
CA GLU A 63 7.18 -1.28 9.05
C GLU A 63 7.82 -0.37 10.11
N ALA A 64 8.45 0.74 9.69
CA ALA A 64 9.02 1.72 10.60
C ALA A 64 7.95 2.39 11.51
N ARG A 65 6.77 2.68 10.96
CA ARG A 65 5.64 3.23 11.73
C ARG A 65 5.14 2.22 12.77
N ASP A 66 4.99 0.97 12.36
CA ASP A 66 4.46 -0.09 13.22
C ASP A 66 5.47 -0.48 14.30
N GLU A 67 6.77 -0.46 14.00
CA GLU A 67 7.83 -0.58 15.00
C GLU A 67 7.80 0.55 16.03
N ALA A 68 7.62 1.80 15.60
CA ALA A 68 7.49 2.93 16.51
C ALA A 68 6.26 2.79 17.41
N ARG A 69 5.11 2.38 16.85
CA ARG A 69 3.89 2.11 17.62
C ARG A 69 4.11 0.98 18.64
N ARG A 70 4.74 -0.12 18.23
CA ARG A 70 5.07 -1.25 19.13
C ARG A 70 6.01 -0.85 20.26
N LYS A 71 7.02 -0.01 19.99
CA LYS A 71 7.93 0.50 21.02
C LYS A 71 7.20 1.38 22.03
N TYR A 72 6.39 2.32 21.55
CA TYR A 72 5.58 3.19 22.41
C TYR A 72 4.64 2.40 23.34
N LEU A 73 3.95 1.39 22.82
CA LEU A 73 3.07 0.54 23.63
C LEU A 73 3.84 -0.25 24.70
N LYS A 74 5.01 -0.80 24.35
CA LYS A 74 5.88 -1.50 25.32
C LYS A 74 6.38 -0.56 26.42
N GLU A 75 6.78 0.66 26.06
CA GLU A 75 7.20 1.68 27.04
C GLU A 75 6.06 2.06 27.99
N GLN A 76 4.83 2.22 27.49
CA GLN A 76 3.65 2.47 28.33
C GLN A 76 3.36 1.32 29.28
N GLN A 77 3.46 0.07 28.82
CA GLN A 77 3.28 -1.11 29.68
C GLN A 77 4.34 -1.19 30.79
N ILE A 78 5.62 -0.96 30.45
CA ILE A 78 6.70 -0.93 31.45
C ILE A 78 6.46 0.18 32.47
N LYS A 79 6.06 1.37 32.02
CA LYS A 79 5.74 2.49 32.92
C LYS A 79 4.59 2.16 33.88
N LYS A 80 3.49 1.58 33.38
CA LYS A 80 2.37 1.09 34.23
C LYS A 80 2.87 0.06 35.26
N LEU A 81 3.73 -0.88 34.86
CA LEU A 81 4.28 -1.89 35.77
C LEU A 81 5.25 -1.32 36.81
N GLU A 82 6.06 -0.31 36.45
CA GLU A 82 6.93 0.40 37.38
C GLU A 82 6.13 1.24 38.40
N GLU A 83 5.05 1.89 37.96
CA GLU A 83 4.12 2.62 38.82
C GLU A 83 3.42 1.67 39.82
N LYS A 84 2.98 0.49 39.38
CA LYS A 84 2.42 -0.55 40.27
C LYS A 84 3.46 -1.07 41.29
N ASN A 85 4.68 -1.41 40.84
CA ASN A 85 5.76 -1.89 41.73
C ASN A 85 6.23 -0.84 42.75
N ASN A 86 6.19 0.46 42.41
CA ASN A 86 6.54 1.52 43.36
C ASN A 86 5.44 1.74 44.41
N LYS A 87 4.16 1.65 44.05
CA LYS A 87 3.05 1.67 45.02
C LYS A 87 3.15 0.50 46.01
N GLU A 88 3.39 -0.72 45.53
CA GLU A 88 3.58 -1.90 46.40
C GLU A 88 4.79 -1.80 47.34
N LYS A 89 5.80 -0.97 47.02
CA LYS A 89 6.96 -0.74 47.89
C LYS A 89 6.75 0.36 48.92
N GLU A 90 5.89 1.34 48.68
CA GLU A 90 5.53 2.37 49.67
C GLU A 90 4.53 1.84 50.72
N ASP A 91 3.69 0.86 50.38
CA ASP A 91 2.67 0.28 51.29
C ASP A 91 3.19 -0.83 52.22
N ASN A 92 4.50 -1.12 52.26
CA ASN A 92 5.07 -2.06 53.23
C ASN A 92 5.42 -1.41 54.59
N SER A 93 4.78 -0.27 54.93
CA SER A 93 5.01 0.44 56.20
C SER A 93 3.77 0.82 57.01
N ASP A 94 2.53 0.62 56.57
CA ASP A 94 1.40 0.70 57.49
C ASP A 94 0.18 -0.11 57.03
N SER A 95 -0.55 -0.58 58.04
CA SER A 95 -1.61 -1.58 58.03
C SER A 95 -2.94 -1.09 57.43
N SER A 96 -3.65 -2.00 56.74
CA SER A 96 -5.12 -2.06 56.51
C SER A 96 -5.78 -0.87 55.80
N ASP A 97 -6.35 -1.10 54.61
CA ASP A 97 -7.81 -1.03 54.37
C ASP A 97 -8.15 -1.25 52.89
N ASP A 98 -9.35 -1.82 52.68
CA ASP A 98 -10.08 -1.99 51.42
C ASP A 98 -9.97 -0.78 50.47
N ASP A 99 -9.76 -1.01 49.17
CA ASP A 99 -10.38 -0.24 48.08
C ASP A 99 -10.15 -0.90 46.70
N ASP A 100 -11.24 -1.38 46.11
CA ASP A 100 -11.55 -1.68 44.69
C ASP A 100 -10.41 -2.13 43.74
N ASP A 101 -10.24 -3.45 43.64
CA ASP A 101 -9.70 -4.15 42.45
C ASP A 101 -10.79 -4.20 41.35
N ASP A 102 -11.07 -3.06 40.71
CA ASP A 102 -11.95 -2.97 39.52
C ASP A 102 -11.17 -2.40 38.32
N ASP A 103 -10.04 -3.04 38.00
CA ASP A 103 -9.21 -2.72 36.83
C ASP A 103 -8.80 -4.02 36.09
N GLU A 104 -9.65 -5.04 36.17
CA GLU A 104 -9.63 -6.20 35.28
C GLU A 104 -10.38 -5.83 33.98
N ASP A 105 -9.64 -5.84 32.86
CA ASP A 105 -10.15 -6.07 31.50
C ASP A 105 -10.62 -4.89 30.60
N ASP A 106 -10.17 -3.64 30.76
CA ASP A 106 -10.42 -2.59 29.73
C ASP A 106 -9.30 -2.46 28.66
N ASP A 107 -8.16 -3.13 28.83
CA ASP A 107 -7.05 -3.08 27.84
C ASP A 107 -7.17 -4.20 26.76
N GLU A 108 -8.16 -5.10 26.83
CA GLU A 108 -8.36 -6.17 25.84
C GLU A 108 -9.20 -5.72 24.62
N ASP A 109 -9.93 -4.60 24.74
CA ASP A 109 -10.84 -4.13 23.69
C ASP A 109 -10.16 -3.25 22.61
N GLU A 110 -8.98 -2.67 22.86
CA GLU A 110 -8.23 -1.91 21.82
C GLU A 110 -7.31 -2.81 20.96
N LEU A 111 -7.22 -4.11 21.29
CA LEU A 111 -6.45 -5.12 20.54
C LEU A 111 -7.29 -5.96 19.58
N LYS A 112 -8.58 -5.67 19.46
CA LYS A 112 -9.43 -6.27 18.42
C LYS A 112 -9.13 -5.60 17.09
N VAL A 113 -8.01 -6.00 16.49
CA VAL A 113 -7.75 -5.83 15.07
C VAL A 113 -8.99 -6.33 14.35
N ASP A 114 -9.67 -5.44 13.63
CA ASP A 114 -10.81 -5.76 12.78
C ASP A 114 -10.37 -6.70 11.66
N GLU A 115 -10.11 -7.96 12.01
CA GLU A 115 -10.04 -9.06 11.07
C GLU A 115 -11.49 -9.26 10.62
N ALA A 116 -11.87 -8.48 9.62
CA ALA A 116 -13.11 -8.64 8.90
C ALA A 116 -13.24 -10.12 8.54
N LYS A 117 -14.03 -10.86 9.32
CA LYS A 117 -14.49 -12.20 8.97
C LYS A 117 -15.12 -12.07 7.61
N VAL A 118 -14.40 -12.52 6.59
CA VAL A 118 -14.94 -12.63 5.24
C VAL A 118 -16.10 -13.61 5.37
N ASP A 119 -17.31 -13.09 5.30
CA ASP A 119 -18.53 -13.89 5.25
C ASP A 119 -18.45 -14.82 4.02
N GLU A 120 -18.00 -16.06 4.23
CA GLU A 120 -17.96 -17.13 3.21
C GLU A 120 -19.35 -17.41 2.61
N SER A 121 -20.42 -16.90 3.23
CA SER A 121 -21.79 -16.92 2.70
C SER A 121 -21.97 -16.12 1.40
N LYS A 122 -21.03 -15.24 1.03
CA LYS A 122 -21.02 -14.53 -0.26
C LYS A 122 -20.36 -15.33 -1.38
N GLN A 123 -19.77 -16.47 -1.07
CA GLN A 123 -19.28 -17.43 -2.05
C GLN A 123 -20.40 -18.46 -2.22
N MET A 124 -21.01 -18.53 -3.41
CA MET A 124 -21.84 -19.64 -3.95
C MET A 124 -23.05 -19.20 -4.80
N ASP A 125 -23.21 -17.93 -5.21
CA ASP A 125 -24.26 -17.60 -6.19
C ASP A 125 -23.72 -17.48 -7.62
N PHE A 126 -23.13 -18.57 -8.12
CA PHE A 126 -23.09 -18.82 -9.57
C PHE A 126 -24.51 -19.14 -10.02
N ALA A 127 -25.33 -18.09 -10.14
CA ALA A 127 -26.67 -18.17 -10.69
C ALA A 127 -26.60 -18.92 -12.03
N LYS A 128 -27.27 -20.07 -12.11
CA LYS A 128 -27.42 -20.84 -13.33
C LYS A 128 -28.11 -19.93 -14.35
N VAL A 129 -27.33 -19.31 -15.23
CA VAL A 129 -27.86 -18.44 -16.29
C VAL A 129 -28.47 -19.34 -17.36
N GLU A 130 -29.76 -19.64 -17.21
CA GLU A 130 -30.57 -20.11 -18.33
C GLU A 130 -30.79 -18.94 -19.28
N LYS A 131 -30.02 -18.92 -20.37
CA LYS A 131 -30.25 -17.99 -21.48
C LYS A 131 -31.61 -18.29 -22.08
N ARG A 132 -32.62 -17.47 -21.77
CA ARG A 132 -33.91 -17.53 -22.45
C ARG A 132 -33.71 -17.20 -23.92
N VAL A 133 -33.68 -18.23 -24.77
CA VAL A 133 -33.71 -18.07 -26.22
C VAL A 133 -35.14 -17.67 -26.60
N ARG A 134 -35.35 -16.39 -26.95
CA ARG A 134 -36.57 -15.96 -27.62
C ARG A 134 -36.44 -16.33 -29.10
N THR A 135 -36.96 -17.49 -29.49
CA THR A 135 -37.23 -17.76 -30.90
C THR A 135 -38.46 -16.97 -31.33
N THR A 136 -38.40 -16.33 -32.49
CA THR A 136 -39.48 -15.53 -33.09
C THR A 136 -40.58 -16.47 -33.61
N GLY A 137 -41.39 -17.00 -32.72
CA GLY A 137 -42.49 -17.88 -33.08
C GLY A 137 -43.18 -18.33 -31.80
N GLY A 138 -44.36 -17.80 -31.54
CA GLY A 138 -45.10 -18.06 -30.31
C GLY A 138 -45.39 -19.55 -30.10
N GLY A 139 -45.37 -19.96 -28.83
CA GLY A 139 -45.96 -21.21 -28.37
C GLY A 139 -45.00 -22.17 -27.67
N SER A 140 -45.47 -22.67 -26.52
CA SER A 140 -44.90 -23.74 -25.69
C SER A 140 -43.74 -23.39 -24.75
N THR A 141 -44.09 -23.24 -23.48
CA THR A 141 -43.19 -23.37 -22.33
C THR A 141 -42.89 -24.86 -22.13
N GLY A 142 -41.74 -25.32 -22.62
CA GLY A 142 -41.16 -26.61 -22.24
C GLY A 142 -39.88 -26.38 -21.46
N THR A 143 -39.88 -26.76 -20.19
CA THR A 143 -38.67 -26.89 -19.36
C THR A 143 -37.87 -28.12 -19.82
N VAL A 144 -36.55 -27.95 -20.02
CA VAL A 144 -35.56 -29.03 -20.03
C VAL A 144 -34.60 -28.77 -18.88
#